data_AF-A0A4Y8QZ93-F1
#
_entry.id   AF-A0A4Y8QZ93-F1
#
_cell.length_a   1.000
_cell.length_b   1.000
_cell.length_c   1.000
_cell.angle_alpha   90.00
_cell.angle_beta   90.00
_cell.angle_gamma   90.00
#
_symmetry.space_group_name_H-M   'P 1'
#
loop_
_entity.id
_entity.type
_entity.pdbx_description
1 polymer ?
#
loop_
_entity_poly.entity_id
_entity_poly.type
_entity_poly.pdbx_seq_one_letter_code
_entity_poly.pdbx_strand_id
1 'polypeptide(L)'
;MAFGVLVALIGVGSVVQHGPSPSWNPVAHDPPLLGTLALVAADAVADLTGRRLRTWWWLAPTLLGVVLAAVSVPASTAAQVVAAGAAVAASAARAWRRPAVRRRTVAALVLLAVGGTVGTLTRPGWPLCDADGALGVTLQGHAVWHVLAATALWVLAPTPGTRPALARSS
;
A
#
# COMPACT_ATOMS: atom_id res chain seq x y z
N MET A 1 -8.14 3.13 13.34
CA MET A 1 -9.42 2.78 12.69
C MET A 1 -9.37 2.92 11.18
N ALA A 2 -9.23 4.13 10.60
CA ALA A 2 -9.27 4.32 9.14
C ALA A 2 -8.30 3.44 8.34
N PHE A 3 -7.03 3.33 8.76
CA PHE A 3 -6.03 2.47 8.11
C PHE A 3 -6.48 1.00 8.05
N GLY A 4 -6.92 0.43 9.18
CA GLY A 4 -7.38 -0.97 9.22
C GLY A 4 -8.61 -1.23 8.35
N VAL A 5 -9.55 -0.29 8.30
CA VAL A 5 -10.73 -0.37 7.42
C VAL A 5 -10.31 -0.36 5.96
N LEU A 6 -9.44 0.56 5.55
CA LEU A 6 -8.95 0.62 4.18
C LEU A 6 -8.19 -0.66 3.80
N VAL A 7 -7.32 -1.17 4.67
CA VAL A 7 -6.59 -2.43 4.44
C VAL A 7 -7.55 -3.63 4.31
N ALA A 8 -8.59 -3.71 5.14
CA ALA A 8 -9.60 -4.74 5.01
C ALA A 8 -10.36 -4.65 3.67
N LEU A 9 -10.71 -3.43 3.24
CA LEU A 9 -11.36 -3.19 1.94
C LEU A 9 -10.44 -3.55 0.76
N ILE A 10 -9.12 -3.31 0.85
CA ILE A 10 -8.15 -3.80 -0.15
C ILE A 10 -8.23 -5.33 -0.24
N GLY A 11 -8.22 -6.02 0.90
CA GLY A 11 -8.30 -7.49 0.94
C GLY A 11 -9.58 -8.01 0.27
N VAL A 12 -10.74 -7.42 0.60
CA VAL A 12 -12.02 -7.76 -0.05
C VAL A 12 -11.97 -7.48 -1.55
N GLY A 13 -11.50 -6.29 -1.96
CA GLY A 13 -11.37 -5.92 -3.36
C GLY A 13 -10.42 -6.85 -4.13
N SER A 14 -9.34 -7.31 -3.48
CA SER A 14 -8.36 -8.22 -4.08
C SER A 14 -8.96 -9.60 -4.34
N VAL A 15 -9.76 -10.11 -3.40
CA VAL A 15 -10.52 -11.36 -3.58
C VAL A 15 -11.52 -11.22 -4.73
N VAL A 16 -12.22 -10.09 -4.85
CA VAL A 16 -13.14 -9.83 -5.98
C VAL A 16 -12.39 -9.79 -7.30
N GLN A 17 -11.26 -9.09 -7.35
CA GLN A 17 -10.47 -8.89 -8.56
C GLN A 17 -9.85 -10.20 -9.10
N HIS A 18 -9.41 -11.09 -8.20
CA HIS A 18 -8.78 -12.36 -8.57
C HIS A 18 -9.72 -13.57 -8.58
N GLY A 19 -10.89 -13.48 -7.93
CA GLY A 19 -11.92 -14.52 -7.93
C GLY A 19 -12.92 -14.31 -9.07
N PRO A 20 -14.10 -13.71 -8.81
CA PRO A 20 -15.15 -13.53 -9.81
C PRO A 20 -14.78 -12.53 -10.93
N SER A 21 -13.85 -11.62 -10.67
CA SER A 21 -13.33 -10.61 -11.61
C SER A 21 -14.39 -9.92 -12.49
N PRO A 22 -15.47 -9.37 -11.90
CA PRO A 22 -16.47 -8.65 -12.68
C PRO A 22 -15.87 -7.37 -13.30
N SER A 23 -16.51 -6.82 -14.32
CA SER A 23 -16.03 -5.61 -15.01
C SER A 23 -15.84 -4.38 -14.09
N TRP A 24 -16.56 -4.32 -12.96
CA TRP A 24 -16.43 -3.26 -11.96
C TRP A 24 -15.34 -3.53 -10.91
N ASN A 25 -14.58 -4.63 -11.00
CA ASN A 25 -13.55 -4.97 -10.01
C ASN A 25 -12.57 -3.84 -9.66
N PRO A 26 -12.13 -2.96 -10.60
CA PRO A 26 -11.20 -1.89 -10.25
C PRO A 26 -11.80 -0.92 -9.23
N VAL A 27 -13.12 -0.67 -9.29
CA VAL A 27 -13.82 0.22 -8.36
C VAL A 27 -13.85 -0.35 -6.95
N ALA A 28 -13.85 -1.67 -6.79
CA ALA A 28 -13.82 -2.32 -5.49
C ALA A 28 -12.40 -2.40 -4.88
N HIS A 29 -11.38 -2.50 -5.73
CA HIS A 29 -9.99 -2.74 -5.31
C HIS A 29 -9.15 -1.46 -5.21
N ASP A 30 -9.20 -0.60 -6.23
CA ASP A 30 -8.25 0.50 -6.39
C ASP A 30 -8.48 1.65 -5.40
N PRO A 31 -9.72 2.10 -5.11
CA PRO A 31 -9.95 3.19 -4.18
C PRO A 31 -9.41 2.95 -2.76
N PRO A 32 -9.68 1.80 -2.08
CA PRO A 32 -9.13 1.57 -0.75
C PRO A 32 -7.60 1.41 -0.75
N LEU A 33 -7.01 0.94 -1.86
CA LEU A 33 -5.55 0.90 -2.05
C LEU A 33 -4.97 2.30 -2.15
N LEU A 34 -5.51 3.13 -3.04
CA LEU A 34 -5.08 4.53 -3.19
C LEU A 34 -5.27 5.31 -1.89
N GLY A 35 -6.38 5.09 -1.17
CA GLY A 35 -6.64 5.69 0.12
C GLY A 35 -5.64 5.28 1.20
N THR A 36 -5.23 4.01 1.24
CA THR A 36 -4.20 3.53 2.17
C THR A 36 -2.84 4.17 1.89
N LEU A 37 -2.44 4.22 0.62
CA LEU A 37 -1.18 4.86 0.20
C LEU A 37 -1.17 6.34 0.54
N ALA A 38 -2.27 7.05 0.22
CA ALA A 38 -2.42 8.47 0.52
C ALA A 38 -2.40 8.72 2.04
N LEU A 39 -3.07 7.88 2.84
CA LEU A 39 -3.07 7.99 4.30
C LEU A 39 -1.66 7.80 4.88
N VAL A 40 -0.93 6.79 4.44
CA VAL A 40 0.46 6.54 4.90
C VAL A 40 1.37 7.70 4.54
N ALA A 41 1.29 8.22 3.31
CA ALA A 41 2.08 9.37 2.89
C ALA A 41 1.71 10.63 3.68
N ALA A 42 0.42 10.93 3.80
CA ALA A 42 -0.11 12.09 4.50
C ALA A 42 0.25 12.09 5.99
N ASP A 43 0.15 10.94 6.66
CA ASP A 43 0.53 10.77 8.06
C ASP A 43 2.04 10.98 8.25
N ALA A 44 2.87 10.44 7.36
CA ALA A 44 4.31 10.67 7.40
C ALA A 44 4.67 12.15 7.18
N VAL A 45 4.03 12.81 6.22
CA VAL A 45 4.22 14.25 5.96
C VAL A 45 3.74 15.10 7.14
N ALA A 46 2.60 14.76 7.75
CA ALA A 46 2.08 15.45 8.92
C ALA A 46 3.07 15.38 10.10
N ASP A 47 3.63 14.19 10.38
CA ASP A 47 4.65 14.01 11.42
C ASP A 47 5.96 14.75 11.13
N LEU A 48 6.42 14.73 9.88
CA LEU A 48 7.65 15.42 9.48
C LEU A 48 7.52 16.95 9.53
N THR A 49 6.32 17.47 9.26
CA THR A 49 6.04 18.92 9.23
C THR A 49 5.48 19.46 10.54
N GLY A 50 5.23 18.60 11.53
CA GLY A 50 4.58 18.98 12.79
C GLY A 50 3.12 19.42 12.63
N ARG A 51 2.50 19.12 11.47
CA ARG A 51 1.11 19.49 11.18
C ARG A 51 0.15 18.41 11.69
N ARG A 52 -1.09 18.81 11.99
CA ARG A 52 -2.16 17.83 12.22
C ARG A 52 -2.60 17.22 10.89
N LEU A 53 -2.64 15.89 10.83
CA LEU A 53 -3.21 15.16 9.69
C LEU A 53 -4.67 15.58 9.48
N ARG A 54 -4.99 16.07 8.28
CA ARG A 54 -6.35 16.44 7.89
C ARG A 54 -7.00 15.29 7.13
N THR A 55 -8.26 14.99 7.43
CA THR A 55 -9.01 13.87 6.79
C THR A 55 -9.00 13.96 5.26
N TRP A 56 -9.11 15.17 4.70
CA TRP A 56 -9.13 15.35 3.26
C TRP A 56 -7.81 14.97 2.56
N TRP A 57 -6.67 14.93 3.28
CA TRP A 57 -5.37 14.58 2.69
C TRP A 57 -5.34 13.15 2.13
N TRP A 58 -6.17 12.26 2.67
CA TRP A 58 -6.28 10.87 2.19
C TRP A 58 -7.66 10.56 1.62
N LEU A 59 -8.72 11.20 2.12
CA LEU A 59 -10.07 10.98 1.62
C LEU A 59 -10.25 11.47 0.18
N ALA A 60 -9.71 12.64 -0.18
CA ALA A 60 -9.85 13.17 -1.54
C ALA A 60 -9.16 12.25 -2.59
N PRO A 61 -7.91 11.78 -2.39
CA PRO A 61 -7.32 10.75 -3.25
C PRO A 61 -8.14 9.45 -3.31
N THR A 62 -8.72 9.01 -2.18
CA THR A 62 -9.58 7.81 -2.15
C THR A 62 -10.79 7.97 -3.08
N LEU A 63 -11.49 9.11 -2.98
CA LEU A 63 -12.66 9.41 -3.80
C LEU A 63 -12.29 9.62 -5.27
N LEU A 64 -11.14 10.25 -5.54
CA LEU A 64 -10.59 10.34 -6.90
C LEU A 64 -10.34 8.95 -7.48
N GLY A 65 -9.84 8.01 -6.66
CA GLY A 65 -9.66 6.61 -7.04
C GLY A 65 -10.94 5.96 -7.55
N VAL A 66 -12.09 6.25 -6.95
CA VAL A 66 -13.41 5.73 -7.41
C VAL A 66 -13.69 6.20 -8.83
N VAL A 67 -13.50 7.50 -9.09
CA VAL A 67 -13.74 8.09 -10.41
C VAL A 67 -12.76 7.51 -11.43
N LEU A 68 -11.46 7.50 -11.12
CA LEU A 68 -10.44 6.98 -12.02
C LEU A 68 -10.66 5.51 -12.36
N ALA A 69 -10.98 4.68 -11.35
CA ALA A 69 -11.23 3.26 -11.54
C ALA A 69 -12.48 2.98 -12.40
N ALA A 70 -13.50 3.86 -12.32
CA ALA A 70 -14.71 3.75 -13.12
C ALA A 70 -14.51 4.17 -14.59
N VAL A 71 -13.59 5.11 -14.86
CA VAL A 71 -13.45 5.71 -16.21
C VAL A 71 -12.20 5.23 -16.98
N SER A 72 -11.12 4.89 -16.29
CA SER A 72 -9.83 4.55 -16.92
C SER A 72 -8.91 3.76 -15.99
N VAL A 73 -8.83 2.44 -16.22
CA VAL A 73 -7.91 1.54 -15.51
C VAL A 73 -6.44 2.01 -15.61
N PRO A 74 -5.92 2.47 -16.77
CA PRO A 74 -4.57 3.03 -16.84
C PRO A 74 -4.37 4.26 -15.95
N ALA A 75 -5.35 5.17 -15.89
CA ALA A 75 -5.25 6.36 -15.05
C ALA A 75 -5.30 6.02 -13.55
N SER A 76 -6.18 5.08 -13.16
CA SER A 76 -6.22 4.54 -11.79
C SER A 76 -4.87 3.93 -11.40
N THR A 77 -4.29 3.12 -12.29
CA THR A 77 -2.99 2.48 -12.09
C THR A 77 -1.87 3.51 -11.92
N ALA A 78 -1.82 4.53 -12.79
CA ALA A 78 -0.83 5.60 -12.70
C ALA A 78 -0.94 6.38 -11.37
N ALA A 79 -2.16 6.69 -10.93
CA ALA A 79 -2.39 7.36 -9.65
C ALA A 79 -1.90 6.51 -8.46
N GLN A 80 -2.12 5.20 -8.49
CA GLN A 80 -1.62 4.28 -7.48
C GLN A 80 -0.09 4.22 -7.46
N VAL A 81 0.56 4.17 -8.62
CA VAL A 81 2.04 4.19 -8.72
C VAL A 81 2.61 5.48 -8.13
N VAL A 82 2.04 6.63 -8.46
CA VAL A 82 2.46 7.93 -7.91
C VAL A 82 2.27 7.96 -6.39
N ALA A 83 1.10 7.54 -5.90
CA ALA A 83 0.82 7.49 -4.47
C ALA A 83 1.73 6.51 -3.72
N ALA A 84 2.06 5.36 -4.32
CA ALA A 84 3.00 4.40 -3.76
C ALA A 84 4.40 4.99 -3.65
N GLY A 85 4.89 5.66 -4.70
CA GLY A 85 6.17 6.37 -4.66
C GLY A 85 6.21 7.42 -3.56
N ALA A 86 5.15 8.23 -3.45
CA ALA A 86 5.03 9.24 -2.38
C ALA A 86 5.00 8.61 -0.98
N ALA A 87 4.26 7.52 -0.78
CA ALA A 87 4.18 6.81 0.49
C ALA A 87 5.53 6.20 0.90
N VAL A 88 6.25 5.59 -0.05
CA VAL A 88 7.59 5.05 0.18
C VAL A 88 8.57 6.17 0.54
N ALA A 89 8.62 7.24 -0.25
CA ALA A 89 9.53 8.35 -0.03
C ALA A 89 9.28 9.04 1.33
N ALA A 90 8.02 9.36 1.64
CA ALA A 90 7.65 9.98 2.90
C ALA A 90 7.92 9.06 4.09
N SER A 91 7.65 7.76 3.95
CA SER A 91 7.93 6.77 5.01
C SER A 91 9.42 6.59 5.26
N ALA A 92 10.24 6.54 4.21
CA ALA A 92 11.69 6.46 4.30
C ALA A 92 12.27 7.71 4.96
N ALA A 93 11.82 8.90 4.54
CA ALA A 93 12.21 10.17 5.16
C ALA A 93 11.83 10.22 6.65
N ARG A 94 10.62 9.77 7.01
CA ARG A 94 10.19 9.65 8.40
C ARG A 94 11.04 8.68 9.19
N ALA A 95 11.31 7.49 8.65
CA ALA A 95 12.15 6.48 9.29
C ALA A 95 13.59 6.97 9.54
N TRP A 96 14.12 7.82 8.66
CA TRP A 96 15.41 8.47 8.85
C TRP A 96 15.40 9.49 9.99
N ARG A 97 14.32 10.27 10.11
CA ARG A 97 14.20 11.36 11.11
C ARG A 97 13.61 10.92 12.46
N ARG A 98 12.96 9.76 12.52
CA ARG A 98 12.23 9.24 13.68
C ARG A 98 12.66 7.80 13.98
N PRO A 99 13.69 7.59 14.83
CA PRO A 99 14.18 6.26 15.18
C PRO A 99 13.10 5.32 15.73
N ALA A 100 12.10 5.87 16.43
CA ALA A 100 11.00 5.13 17.04
C ALA A 100 10.17 4.30 16.04
N VAL A 101 10.03 4.74 14.79
CA VAL A 101 9.28 4.01 13.75
C VAL A 101 10.17 3.29 12.75
N ARG A 102 11.48 3.57 12.76
CA ARG A 102 12.45 3.13 11.75
C ARG A 102 12.43 1.61 11.52
N ARG A 103 12.52 0.81 12.58
CA ARG A 103 12.59 -0.67 12.46
C ARG A 103 11.37 -1.24 11.73
N ARG A 104 10.16 -0.80 12.10
CA ARG A 104 8.91 -1.27 11.48
C ARG A 104 8.81 -0.81 10.03
N THR A 105 9.14 0.46 9.76
CA THR A 105 9.11 1.01 8.40
C THR A 105 10.10 0.28 7.49
N VAL A 106 11.34 0.05 7.94
CA VAL A 106 12.35 -0.69 7.15
C VAL A 106 11.89 -2.12 6.90
N ALA A 107 11.38 -2.82 7.91
CA ALA A 107 10.85 -4.18 7.74
C ALA A 107 9.70 -4.21 6.70
N ALA A 108 8.76 -3.28 6.77
CA ALA A 108 7.67 -3.17 5.80
C ALA A 108 8.19 -2.88 4.38
N LEU A 109 9.15 -1.96 4.22
CA LEU A 109 9.74 -1.65 2.93
C LEU A 109 10.51 -2.84 2.33
N VAL A 110 11.24 -3.59 3.16
CA VAL A 110 11.93 -4.81 2.72
C VAL A 110 10.92 -5.87 2.27
N LEU A 111 9.86 -6.12 3.04
CA LEU A 111 8.79 -7.05 2.67
C LEU A 111 8.15 -6.66 1.32
N LEU A 112 7.85 -5.38 1.13
CA LEU A 112 7.31 -4.85 -0.13
C LEU A 112 8.31 -4.99 -1.29
N ALA A 113 9.59 -4.68 -1.06
CA ALA A 113 10.62 -4.81 -2.10
C ALA A 113 10.81 -6.27 -2.52
N VAL A 114 10.89 -7.20 -1.57
CA VAL A 114 11.01 -8.63 -1.84
C VAL A 114 9.77 -9.14 -2.57
N GLY A 115 8.58 -8.89 -2.02
CA GLY A 115 7.33 -9.34 -2.64
C GLY A 115 7.12 -8.75 -4.03
N GLY A 116 7.42 -7.45 -4.21
CA GLY A 116 7.26 -6.76 -5.48
C GLY A 116 8.25 -7.27 -6.53
N THR A 117 9.46 -7.63 -6.10
CA THR A 117 10.47 -8.27 -6.96
C THR A 117 9.99 -9.65 -7.39
N VAL A 118 9.57 -10.50 -6.44
CA VAL A 118 9.03 -11.84 -6.75
C VAL A 118 7.85 -11.72 -7.72
N GLY A 119 6.84 -10.92 -7.39
CA GLY A 119 5.65 -10.75 -8.22
C GLY A 119 5.92 -10.08 -9.58
N THR A 120 7.05 -9.40 -9.77
CA THR A 120 7.46 -8.84 -11.07
C THR A 120 8.21 -9.87 -11.90
N LEU A 121 9.18 -10.56 -11.30
CA LEU A 121 10.02 -11.53 -12.00
C LEU A 121 9.26 -12.78 -12.44
N THR A 122 8.12 -13.08 -11.80
CA THR A 122 7.24 -14.21 -12.16
C THR A 122 6.14 -13.83 -13.16
N ARG A 123 6.15 -12.61 -13.72
CA ARG A 123 5.14 -12.21 -14.72
C ARG A 123 5.42 -12.89 -16.06
N PRO A 124 4.40 -13.13 -16.91
CA PRO A 124 4.60 -13.58 -18.28
C PRO A 124 5.67 -12.75 -19.01
N GLY A 125 6.66 -13.42 -19.58
CA GLY A 125 7.79 -12.80 -20.28
C GLY A 125 8.97 -12.36 -19.41
N TRP A 126 8.96 -12.61 -18.09
CA TRP A 126 10.07 -12.31 -17.17
C TRP A 126 10.89 -13.57 -16.78
N PRO A 127 12.14 -13.40 -16.28
CA PRO A 127 13.10 -14.51 -16.13
C PRO A 127 12.70 -15.65 -15.18
N LEU A 128 11.79 -15.40 -14.22
CA LEU A 128 11.31 -16.41 -13.28
C LEU A 128 9.89 -16.89 -13.61
N CYS A 129 9.39 -16.56 -14.80
CA CYS A 129 8.13 -17.08 -15.29
C CYS A 129 8.32 -18.52 -15.78
N ASP A 130 7.95 -19.48 -14.93
CA ASP A 130 7.89 -20.89 -15.31
C ASP A 130 6.42 -21.31 -15.44
N ALA A 131 5.97 -21.49 -16.69
CA ALA A 131 4.62 -21.94 -16.99
C ALA A 131 4.44 -23.46 -16.84
N ASP A 132 5.55 -24.23 -16.87
CA ASP A 132 5.55 -25.70 -17.05
C ASP A 132 6.24 -26.46 -15.89
N GLY A 133 6.85 -25.76 -14.93
CA GLY A 133 7.59 -26.37 -13.82
C GLY A 133 6.74 -27.12 -12.79
N ALA A 134 7.40 -27.87 -11.90
CA ALA A 134 6.77 -28.69 -10.84
C ALA A 134 5.83 -27.94 -9.87
N LEU A 135 5.83 -26.61 -9.92
CA LEU A 135 4.92 -25.72 -9.19
C LEU A 135 3.76 -25.16 -10.03
N GLY A 136 3.75 -25.31 -11.36
CA GLY A 136 2.58 -25.25 -12.24
C GLY A 136 1.58 -24.10 -12.07
N VAL A 137 1.99 -22.89 -11.66
CA VAL A 137 1.05 -21.76 -11.55
C VAL A 137 1.70 -20.38 -11.74
N THR A 138 1.27 -19.71 -12.80
CA THR A 138 1.29 -18.24 -12.97
C THR A 138 0.67 -17.46 -11.80
N LEU A 139 0.00 -18.14 -10.85
CA LEU A 139 -0.60 -17.59 -9.64
C LEU A 139 0.34 -17.48 -8.41
N GLN A 140 1.43 -18.26 -8.29
CA GLN A 140 2.16 -18.32 -7.01
C GLN A 140 2.97 -17.06 -6.68
N GLY A 141 3.73 -16.49 -7.63
CA GLY A 141 4.52 -15.30 -7.34
C GLY A 141 3.67 -14.07 -7.01
N HIS A 142 2.51 -13.94 -7.67
CA HIS A 142 1.54 -12.88 -7.38
C HIS A 142 0.82 -13.08 -6.04
N ALA A 143 0.51 -14.33 -5.68
CA ALA A 143 -0.01 -14.65 -4.34
C ALA A 143 1.02 -14.33 -3.24
N VAL A 144 2.30 -14.66 -3.45
CA VAL A 144 3.40 -14.31 -2.53
C VAL A 144 3.50 -12.79 -2.37
N TRP A 145 3.38 -12.03 -3.47
CA TRP A 145 3.30 -10.57 -3.41
C TRP A 145 2.18 -10.09 -2.47
N HIS A 146 0.96 -10.61 -2.61
CA HIS A 146 -0.18 -10.21 -1.76
C HIS A 146 0.06 -10.54 -0.29
N VAL A 147 0.57 -11.74 0.03
CA VAL A 147 0.87 -12.13 1.41
C VAL A 147 1.93 -11.22 2.03
N LEU A 148 3.01 -10.94 1.29
CA LEU A 148 4.08 -10.06 1.77
C LEU A 148 3.62 -8.60 1.89
N ALA A 149 2.79 -8.11 0.97
CA ALA A 149 2.21 -6.77 1.04
C ALA A 149 1.23 -6.64 2.23
N ALA A 150 0.37 -7.62 2.45
CA ALA A 150 -0.52 -7.65 3.62
C ALA A 150 0.28 -7.70 4.94
N THR A 151 1.35 -8.50 4.98
CA THR A 151 2.26 -8.57 6.13
C THR A 151 2.97 -7.25 6.36
N ALA A 152 3.43 -6.57 5.31
CA ALA A 152 4.04 -5.25 5.41
C ALA A 152 3.07 -4.22 6.00
N LEU A 153 1.82 -4.22 5.55
CA LEU A 153 0.77 -3.33 6.08
C LEU A 153 0.44 -3.66 7.54
N TRP A 154 0.42 -4.94 7.91
CA TRP A 154 0.25 -5.37 9.30
C TRP A 154 1.40 -4.90 10.21
N VAL A 155 2.65 -5.06 9.77
CA VAL A 155 3.84 -4.59 10.49
C VAL A 155 3.83 -3.06 10.63
N LEU A 156 3.35 -2.35 9.61
CA LEU A 156 3.27 -0.89 9.60
C LEU A 156 2.08 -0.34 10.40
N ALA A 157 1.02 -1.11 10.62
CA ALA A 157 -0.23 -0.69 11.25
C ALA A 157 -0.10 0.07 12.59
N PRO A 158 0.90 -0.21 13.45
CA PRO A 158 1.09 0.56 14.69
C PRO A 158 1.77 1.92 14.51
N THR A 159 2.19 2.31 13.29
CA THR A 159 2.95 3.55 13.05
C THR A 159 2.08 4.79 12.78
N PRO A 160 0.91 4.72 12.10
CA PRO A 160 0.08 5.90 11.95
C PRO A 160 -0.43 6.41 13.29
N GLY A 161 -0.28 7.70 13.54
CA GLY A 161 -0.73 8.35 14.77
C GLY A 161 0.17 8.17 16.01
N THR A 162 1.32 7.49 15.94
CA THR A 162 2.30 7.50 17.03
C THR A 162 2.97 8.87 17.12
N ARG A 163 2.61 9.67 18.14
CA ARG A 163 3.32 10.91 18.48
C ARG A 163 4.36 10.63 19.56
N PRO A 164 5.54 11.28 19.53
CA PRO A 164 6.39 11.37 20.71
C PRO A 164 5.57 11.98 21.85
N ALA A 165 5.59 11.38 23.03
CA ALA A 165 5.02 12.01 24.22
C ALA A 165 5.68 13.39 24.37
N LEU A 166 4.87 14.45 24.45
CA LEU A 166 5.35 15.75 24.89
C LEU A 166 6.07 15.51 26.22
N ALA A 167 7.37 15.78 26.25
CA ALA A 167 8.11 15.87 27.51
C ALA A 167 7.34 16.89 28.36
N ARG A 168 6.68 16.41 29.42
CA ARG A 168 6.02 17.29 30.38
C ARG A 168 7.15 18.09 31.03
N SER A 169 7.21 19.38 30.72
CA SER A 169 8.01 20.33 31.50
C SER A 169 7.37 20.42 32.88
N SER A 170 8.02 19.78 33.86
CA SER A 170 7.84 20.04 35.29
C SER A 170 8.56 21.31 35.68
#